data_AF-A0A6I7YRK2-F1
#
_entry.id   AF-A0A6I7YRK2-F1
#
_cell.length_a   1.000
_cell.length_b   1.000
_cell.length_c   1.000
_cell.angle_alpha   90.00
_cell.angle_beta   90.00
_cell.angle_gamma   90.00
#
_symmetry.space_group_name_H-M   'P 1'
#
loop_
_entity.id
_entity.type
_entity.pdbx_description
1 polymer ?
#
loop_
_entity_poly.entity_id
_entity_poly.type
_entity_poly.pdbx_seq_one_letter_code
_entity_poly.pdbx_strand_id
1 'polypeptide(L)'
;MTVTGVSKFERFFRAAASLDVDRNDLKRYGDFVDAKLYDLLVAGQASAKANGRDTVEPWDLPITKGLQESIHRFRRLDEEVELKPILEQLAGHPPLDRTPTEETEERYPEIIGGLT
;
A
#
# COMPACT_ATOMS: atom_id res chain seq x y z
N MET A 1 -7.14 -13.20 -0.21
CA MET A 1 -5.82 -13.80 -0.50
C MET A 1 -4.78 -12.88 0.12
N THR A 2 -3.77 -13.41 0.80
CA THR A 2 -2.81 -12.57 1.54
C THR A 2 -1.86 -11.87 0.58
N VAL A 3 -1.79 -10.53 0.66
CA VAL A 3 -0.92 -9.63 -0.12
C VAL A 3 0.57 -9.99 -0.02
N THR A 4 0.94 -10.82 0.97
CA THR A 4 2.27 -11.41 1.13
C THR A 4 2.11 -12.84 1.65
N GLY A 5 2.95 -13.77 1.19
CA GLY A 5 2.96 -15.12 1.76
C GLY A 5 3.25 -15.09 3.26
N VAL A 6 2.55 -15.92 4.04
CA VAL A 6 2.61 -15.99 5.52
C VAL A 6 4.03 -15.90 6.08
N SER A 7 4.97 -16.66 5.50
CA SER A 7 6.35 -16.69 5.96
C SER A 7 7.13 -15.40 5.67
N LYS A 8 6.80 -14.69 4.58
CA LYS A 8 7.38 -13.37 4.27
C LYS A 8 6.87 -12.32 5.26
N PHE A 9 5.58 -12.37 5.60
CA PHE A 9 4.98 -11.49 6.59
C PHE A 9 5.59 -11.68 8.00
N GLU A 10 5.67 -12.92 8.49
CA GLU A 10 6.30 -13.24 9.78
C GLU A 10 7.77 -12.77 9.82
N ARG A 11 8.51 -12.96 8.73
CA ARG A 11 9.90 -12.50 8.60
C ARG A 11 10.00 -10.97 8.60
N PHE A 12 9.10 -10.29 7.90
CA PHE A 12 9.06 -8.83 7.82
C PHE A 12 8.88 -8.21 9.21
N PHE A 13 7.84 -8.60 9.95
CA PHE A 13 7.55 -8.02 11.27
C PHE A 13 8.66 -8.29 12.29
N ARG A 14 9.31 -9.45 12.17
CA ARG A 14 10.50 -9.78 12.95
C ARG A 14 11.68 -8.88 12.61
N ALA A 15 11.93 -8.62 11.33
CA ALA A 15 13.02 -7.77 10.88
C ALA A 15 12.78 -6.28 11.17
N ALA A 16 11.55 -5.80 10.97
CA ALA A 16 11.19 -4.40 11.10
C ALA A 16 10.99 -3.95 12.56
N ALA A 17 10.42 -4.83 13.39
CA ALA A 17 9.98 -4.45 14.73
C ALA A 17 10.27 -5.50 15.83
N SER A 18 10.97 -6.59 15.51
CA SER A 18 11.18 -7.73 16.43
C SER A 18 9.86 -8.31 16.97
N LEU A 19 8.80 -8.25 16.15
CA LEU A 19 7.48 -8.77 16.51
C LEU A 19 7.29 -10.20 16.00
N ASP A 20 6.65 -11.03 16.82
CA ASP A 20 6.18 -12.35 16.43
C ASP A 20 4.67 -12.29 16.21
N VAL A 21 4.26 -12.36 14.95
CA VAL A 21 2.87 -12.18 14.52
C VAL A 21 2.23 -13.54 14.24
N ASP A 22 0.97 -13.70 14.62
CA ASP A 22 0.22 -14.91 14.35
C ASP A 22 -0.35 -14.88 12.92
N ARG A 23 -0.47 -16.05 12.30
CA ARG A 23 -1.17 -16.23 11.02
C ARG A 23 -2.62 -15.74 11.07
N ASN A 24 -3.25 -15.79 12.24
CA ASN A 24 -4.59 -15.28 12.47
C ASN A 24 -4.68 -13.76 12.27
N ASP A 25 -3.57 -13.03 12.44
CA ASP A 25 -3.52 -11.58 12.25
C ASP A 25 -3.35 -11.17 10.78
N LEU A 26 -2.89 -12.07 9.91
CA LEU A 26 -2.62 -11.79 8.49
C LEU A 26 -3.81 -11.20 7.75
N LYS A 27 -5.01 -11.78 7.96
CA LYS A 27 -6.22 -11.31 7.29
C LYS A 27 -6.54 -9.90 7.77
N ARG A 28 -6.54 -9.68 9.09
CA ARG A 28 -6.86 -8.38 9.69
C ARG A 28 -5.85 -7.32 9.25
N TYR A 29 -4.57 -7.67 9.20
CA TYR A 29 -3.52 -6.81 8.69
C TYR A 29 -3.73 -6.47 7.21
N GLY A 30 -3.97 -7.48 6.37
CA GLY A 30 -4.21 -7.30 4.93
C GLY A 30 -5.41 -6.40 4.66
N ASP A 31 -6.53 -6.63 5.36
CA ASP A 31 -7.72 -5.78 5.29
C ASP A 31 -7.41 -4.33 5.75
N PHE A 32 -6.55 -4.16 6.77
CA PHE A 32 -6.17 -2.85 7.29
C PHE A 32 -5.30 -2.06 6.30
N VAL A 33 -4.22 -2.64 5.77
CA VAL A 33 -3.33 -1.92 4.85
C VAL A 33 -3.97 -1.62 3.51
N ASP A 34 -4.84 -2.51 3.03
CA ASP A 34 -5.67 -2.28 1.86
C ASP A 34 -6.63 -1.10 2.05
N ALA A 35 -7.36 -1.07 3.17
CA ALA A 35 -8.22 0.08 3.49
C ALA A 35 -7.41 1.39 3.59
N LYS A 36 -6.19 1.35 4.13
CA LYS A 36 -5.32 2.52 4.21
C LYS A 36 -4.78 2.96 2.85
N LEU A 37 -4.42 2.01 1.98
CA LEU A 37 -4.04 2.33 0.60
C LEU A 37 -5.22 2.97 -0.14
N TYR A 38 -6.42 2.42 0.00
CA TYR A 38 -7.63 3.00 -0.57
C TYR A 38 -7.89 4.43 -0.06
N ASP A 39 -7.75 4.69 1.25
CA ASP A 39 -7.87 6.04 1.82
C ASP A 39 -6.86 7.03 1.19
N LEU A 40 -5.62 6.61 0.96
CA LEU A 40 -4.59 7.41 0.29
C LEU A 40 -4.99 7.74 -1.16
N LEU A 41 -5.58 6.77 -1.88
CA LEU A 41 -6.10 6.98 -3.23
C LEU A 41 -7.26 7.96 -3.23
N VAL A 42 -8.23 7.81 -2.32
CA VAL A 42 -9.36 8.74 -2.18
C VAL A 42 -8.88 10.18 -1.97
N ALA A 43 -7.91 10.38 -1.08
CA ALA A 43 -7.30 11.69 -0.87
C ALA A 43 -6.55 12.19 -2.11
N GLY A 44 -5.82 11.30 -2.80
CA GLY A 44 -5.12 11.62 -4.05
C GLY A 44 -6.06 12.13 -5.16
N GLN A 45 -7.28 11.61 -5.25
CA GLN A 45 -8.28 12.10 -6.20
C GLN A 45 -8.64 13.57 -5.99
N ALA A 46 -8.71 14.01 -4.72
CA ALA A 46 -8.98 15.41 -4.39
C ALA A 46 -7.84 16.32 -4.84
N SER A 47 -6.58 15.89 -4.64
CA SER A 47 -5.39 16.58 -5.13
C SER A 47 -5.35 16.63 -6.67
N ALA A 48 -5.62 15.51 -7.34
CA ALA A 48 -5.65 15.44 -8.80
C ALA A 48 -6.71 16.39 -9.38
N LYS A 49 -7.92 16.35 -8.81
CA LYS A 49 -9.03 17.25 -9.17
C LYS A 49 -8.68 18.71 -8.98
N ALA A 50 -8.09 19.08 -7.84
CA ALA A 50 -7.69 20.45 -7.55
C ALA A 50 -6.63 20.97 -8.53
N ASN A 51 -5.80 20.07 -9.08
CA ASN A 51 -4.80 20.36 -10.10
C ASN A 51 -5.31 20.17 -11.54
N GLY A 52 -6.61 19.96 -11.74
CA GLY A 52 -7.21 19.84 -13.08
C GLY A 52 -6.83 18.57 -13.83
N ARG A 53 -6.45 17.49 -13.13
CA ARG A 53 -6.10 16.20 -13.73
C ARG A 53 -7.23 15.18 -13.60
N ASP A 54 -7.31 14.30 -14.59
CA ASP A 54 -8.29 13.22 -14.68
C ASP A 54 -7.74 11.87 -14.18
N THR A 55 -6.42 11.79 -13.99
CA THR A 55 -5.72 10.66 -13.41
C THR A 55 -5.06 11.03 -12.08
N VAL A 56 -4.93 10.06 -11.18
CA VAL A 56 -4.16 10.21 -9.95
C VAL A 56 -2.70 9.87 -10.24
N GLU A 57 -1.81 10.82 -9.96
CA GLU A 57 -0.36 10.70 -10.17
C GLU A 57 0.37 10.40 -8.86
N PRO A 58 1.64 9.96 -8.91
CA PRO A 58 2.39 9.60 -7.70
C PRO A 58 2.51 10.72 -6.66
N TRP A 59 2.51 11.98 -7.10
CA TRP A 59 2.61 13.17 -6.25
C TRP A 59 1.27 13.67 -5.71
N ASP A 60 0.14 13.11 -6.13
CA ASP A 60 -1.15 13.39 -5.50
C ASP A 60 -1.34 12.69 -4.18
N LEU A 61 -0.73 11.52 -4.05
CA LEU A 61 -0.85 10.70 -2.86
C LEU A 61 -0.30 11.48 -1.67
N PRO A 62 -1.02 11.55 -0.54
CA PRO A 62 -0.59 12.31 0.63
C PRO A 62 0.48 11.52 1.42
N ILE A 63 1.57 11.16 0.75
CA ILE A 63 2.72 10.47 1.34
C ILE A 63 3.55 11.50 2.10
N THR A 64 3.34 11.55 3.40
CA THR A 64 4.15 12.40 4.28
C THR A 64 5.61 11.97 4.29
N LYS A 65 6.51 12.87 4.69
CA LYS A 65 7.94 12.53 4.78
C LYS A 65 8.21 11.34 5.71
N GLY A 66 7.45 11.21 6.81
CA GLY A 66 7.57 10.07 7.72
C GLY A 66 7.23 8.74 7.03
N LEU A 67 6.13 8.69 6.29
CA LEU A 67 5.75 7.50 5.52
C LEU A 67 6.75 7.22 4.39
N GLN A 68 7.26 8.24 3.72
CA GLN A 68 8.31 8.08 2.71
C GLN A 68 9.57 7.41 3.28
N GLU A 69 9.99 7.77 4.50
CA GLU A 69 11.13 7.10 5.15
C GLU A 69 10.81 5.65 5.55
N SER A 70 9.57 5.33 5.92
CA SER A 70 9.15 3.93 6.11
C SER A 70 9.21 3.14 4.80
N ILE A 71 8.75 3.72 3.68
CA ILE A 71 8.89 3.11 2.34
C ILE A 71 10.37 2.85 2.01
N HIS A 72 11.26 3.82 2.30
CA HIS A 72 12.69 3.63 2.08
C HIS A 72 13.29 2.52 2.94
N ARG A 73 12.83 2.35 4.20
CA ARG A 73 13.26 1.24 5.05
C ARG A 73 12.75 -0.10 4.51
N PHE A 74 11.50 -0.15 4.07
CA PHE A 74 10.90 -1.33 3.46
C PHE A 74 11.72 -1.82 2.27
N ARG A 75 12.09 -0.93 1.34
CA ARG A 75 12.92 -1.27 0.16
C ARG A 75 14.26 -1.92 0.52
N ARG A 76 14.83 -1.65 1.69
CA ARG A 76 16.12 -2.22 2.13
C ARG A 76 16.00 -3.62 2.70
N LEU A 77 14.78 -4.07 3.01
CA LEU A 77 14.54 -5.40 3.57
C LEU A 77 14.52 -6.49 2.48
N ASP A 78 14.58 -6.10 1.20
CA ASP A 78 14.56 -7.02 0.04
C ASP A 78 13.36 -7.97 0.07
N GLU A 79 12.23 -7.45 0.57
CA GLU A 79 10.94 -8.13 0.63
C GLU A 79 10.09 -7.73 -0.57
N GLU A 80 9.60 -8.73 -1.30
CA GLU A 80 8.69 -8.51 -2.42
C GLU A 80 7.24 -8.66 -1.99
N VAL A 81 6.48 -7.59 -2.19
CA VAL A 81 5.01 -7.57 -2.19
C VAL A 81 4.54 -7.59 -3.64
N GLU A 82 3.61 -8.48 -3.97
CA GLU A 82 3.12 -8.61 -5.35
C GLU A 82 2.03 -7.57 -5.63
N LEU A 83 2.10 -6.92 -6.79
CA LEU A 83 1.10 -5.93 -7.21
C LEU A 83 -0.27 -6.55 -7.48
N LYS A 84 -0.32 -7.71 -8.13
CA LYS A 84 -1.58 -8.33 -8.57
C LYS A 84 -2.57 -8.59 -7.41
N PRO A 85 -2.17 -9.21 -6.28
CA PRO A 85 -3.08 -9.38 -5.14
C PRO A 85 -3.60 -8.05 -4.56
N ILE A 86 -2.82 -6.97 -4.64
CA ILE A 86 -3.26 -5.64 -4.19
C ILE A 86 -4.37 -5.12 -5.09
N LEU A 87 -4.18 -5.19 -6.42
CA LEU A 87 -5.19 -4.76 -7.38
C LEU A 87 -6.49 -5.57 -7.25
N GLU A 88 -6.38 -6.88 -7.03
CA GLU A 88 -7.53 -7.76 -6.78
C GLU A 88 -8.30 -7.37 -5.50
N GLN A 89 -7.59 -6.94 -4.45
CA GLN A 89 -8.21 -6.51 -3.20
C GLN A 89 -8.84 -5.11 -3.33
N LEU A 90 -8.13 -4.18 -3.97
CA LEU A 90 -8.62 -2.82 -4.27
C LEU A 90 -9.91 -2.84 -5.10
N ALA A 91 -10.06 -3.81 -6.01
CA ALA A 91 -11.28 -3.99 -6.80
C ALA A 91 -12.53 -4.30 -5.96
N GLY A 92 -12.38 -4.65 -4.68
CA GLY A 92 -13.48 -4.82 -3.73
C GLY A 92 -14.01 -3.52 -3.12
N HIS A 93 -13.30 -2.40 -3.28
CA HIS A 93 -13.73 -1.08 -2.78
C HIS A 93 -14.67 -0.37 -3.76
N PRO A 94 -15.38 0.69 -3.33
CA PRO A 94 -16.09 1.56 -4.25
C PRO A 94 -15.15 2.08 -5.35
N PRO A 95 -15.62 2.21 -6.60
CA PRO A 95 -14.80 2.76 -7.69
C PRO A 95 -14.33 4.19 -7.39
N LEU A 96 -13.10 4.48 -7.78
CA LEU A 96 -12.54 5.83 -7.76
C LEU A 96 -13.14 6.64 -8.93
N ASP A 97 -13.45 7.91 -8.69
CA ASP A 97 -13.82 8.91 -9.71
C ASP A 97 -12.68 9.19 -10.71
N ARG A 98 -11.42 8.99 -10.28
CA ARG A 98 -10.19 9.19 -11.08
C ARG A 98 -9.28 7.98 -10.93
N THR A 99 -8.93 7.39 -12.07
CA THR A 99 -8.06 6.21 -12.08
C THR A 99 -6.61 6.59 -11.81
N PRO A 100 -5.89 5.85 -10.95
CA PRO A 100 -4.45 5.97 -10.81
C PRO A 100 -3.72 5.68 -12.13
N THR A 101 -2.62 6.37 -12.38
CA THR A 101 -1.73 6.02 -13.50
C THR A 101 -1.00 4.70 -13.23
N GLU A 102 -0.51 4.03 -14.27
CA GLU A 102 0.32 2.83 -14.13
C GLU A 102 1.53 3.11 -13.21
N GLU A 103 2.19 4.27 -13.37
CA GLU A 103 3.28 4.72 -12.48
C GLU A 103 2.83 4.83 -11.01
N THR A 104 1.57 5.19 -10.75
CA THR A 104 1.01 5.24 -9.39
C THR A 104 0.74 3.84 -8.85
N GLU A 105 0.19 2.94 -9.67
CA GLU A 105 -0.08 1.55 -9.29
C GLU A 105 1.19 0.76 -9.00
N GLU A 106 2.25 0.96 -9.77
CA GLU A 106 3.56 0.34 -9.56
C GLU A 106 4.14 0.64 -8.16
N ARG A 107 3.71 1.72 -7.51
CA ARG A 107 4.16 2.12 -6.16
C ARG A 107 3.38 1.45 -5.04
N TYR A 108 2.26 0.78 -5.31
CA TYR A 108 1.42 0.17 -4.26
C TYR A 108 2.14 -0.85 -3.39
N PRO A 109 2.96 -1.77 -3.94
CA PRO A 109 3.72 -2.72 -3.13
C PRO A 109 4.58 -2.02 -2.06
N GLU A 110 5.26 -0.95 -2.46
CA GLU A 110 6.16 -0.20 -1.58
C GLU A 110 5.38 0.63 -0.56
N ILE A 111 4.24 1.21 -0.94
CA ILE A 111 3.37 1.96 -0.04
C ILE A 111 2.81 1.02 1.03
N ILE A 112 2.30 -0.16 0.65
CA ILE A 112 1.84 -1.17 1.60
C ILE A 112 2.97 -1.59 2.54
N GLY A 113 4.16 -1.84 2.01
CA GLY A 113 5.33 -2.16 2.81
C GLY A 113 5.76 -1.05 3.77
N GLY A 114 5.56 0.22 3.39
CA GLY A 114 5.81 1.37 4.26
C GLY A 114 4.73 1.62 5.32
N LEU A 115 3.54 1.05 5.16
CA LEU A 115 2.44 1.09 6.13
C LEU A 115 2.57 0.00 7.22
N THR A 116 3.52 -0.92 7.04
CA THR A 116 3.83 -2.02 7.96
C THR A 116 4.79 -1.59 9.07
#